data_AF-A0A924T770-F1
#
_entry.id   AF-A0A924T770-F1
#
_cell.length_a   1.000
_cell.length_b   1.000
_cell.length_c   1.000
_cell.angle_alpha   90.00
_cell.angle_beta   90.00
_cell.angle_gamma   90.00
#
_symmetry.space_group_name_H-M   'P 1'
#
loop_
_entity.id
_entity.type
_entity.pdbx_description
1 polymer ?
#
loop_
_entity_poly.entity_id
_entity_poly.type
_entity_poly.pdbx_seq_one_letter_code
_entity_poly.pdbx_strand_id
1 'polypeptide(L)'
;MDLPAPSVSWFPGAGSRVSKGRALLFNTLFLLASIPVAMAASDLEVEATRNGERIEVRARATIQAPLALVWNTLTDYERLPEFIPGLKKSRVISRVGATTTVEQSGEARFLFMSIPIDVTVESTERPPN
;
A
#
# COMPACT_ATOMS: atom_id res chain seq x y z
N MET A 1 15.72 28.46 -30.60
CA MET A 1 15.63 28.93 -29.20
C MET A 1 15.07 27.75 -28.42
N ASP A 2 15.92 26.77 -28.14
CA ASP A 2 15.56 25.49 -27.53
C ASP A 2 15.76 25.57 -26.02
N LEU A 3 14.72 25.25 -25.25
CA LEU A 3 14.80 25.07 -23.80
C LEU A 3 15.06 23.59 -23.53
N PRO A 4 16.06 23.21 -22.71
CA PRO A 4 16.30 21.81 -22.38
C PRO A 4 15.23 21.26 -21.42
N ALA A 5 14.88 19.98 -21.60
CA ALA A 5 14.01 19.23 -20.68
C ALA A 5 14.67 19.08 -19.29
N PRO A 6 13.91 19.10 -18.18
CA PRO A 6 14.48 18.91 -16.86
C PRO A 6 14.97 17.47 -16.69
N SER A 7 16.28 17.30 -16.56
CA SER A 7 16.93 16.07 -16.11
C SER A 7 16.87 16.00 -14.58
N VAL A 8 16.22 14.96 -14.04
CA VAL A 8 16.35 14.61 -12.62
C VAL A 8 17.48 13.60 -12.50
N SER A 9 18.67 14.10 -12.18
CA SER A 9 19.84 13.31 -11.79
C SER A 9 19.86 13.15 -10.27
N TRP A 10 19.91 11.92 -9.78
CA TRP A 10 20.14 11.62 -8.37
C TRP A 10 21.57 11.06 -8.21
N PHE A 11 22.49 11.81 -7.59
CA PHE A 11 23.81 11.35 -7.12
C PHE A 11 23.85 11.08 -5.59
N PRO A 12 24.69 10.15 -5.13
CA PRO A 12 24.47 9.32 -3.93
C PRO A 12 24.85 10.02 -2.62
N GLY A 13 24.06 9.80 -1.55
CA GLY A 13 24.44 10.31 -0.23
C GLY A 13 23.36 10.32 0.85
N ALA A 14 22.55 9.27 0.99
CA ALA A 14 21.83 8.98 2.23
C ALA A 14 21.49 7.48 2.23
N GLY A 15 22.23 6.71 3.03
CA GLY A 15 22.14 5.25 3.02
C GLY A 15 20.79 4.75 3.50
N SER A 16 20.04 4.07 2.64
CA SER A 16 19.10 3.05 3.09
C SER A 16 19.90 1.84 3.52
N ARG A 17 20.24 1.82 4.81
CA ARG A 17 20.82 0.64 5.46
C ARG A 17 19.73 -0.43 5.54
N VAL A 18 19.63 -1.25 4.49
CA VAL A 18 18.97 -2.56 4.55
C VAL A 18 19.76 -3.40 5.53
N SER A 19 19.28 -3.50 6.78
CA SER A 19 19.87 -4.38 7.77
C SER A 19 19.52 -5.83 7.41
N LYS A 20 20.53 -6.52 6.87
CA LYS A 20 20.73 -7.98 6.77
C LYS A 20 19.60 -8.84 7.39
N GLY A 21 18.82 -9.45 6.52
CA GLY A 21 17.90 -10.53 6.85
C GLY A 21 17.56 -11.32 5.59
N ARG A 22 18.48 -12.21 5.19
CA ARG A 22 18.33 -13.32 4.22
C ARG A 22 17.33 -13.09 3.07
N ALA A 23 17.88 -12.72 1.92
CA ALA A 23 17.24 -12.93 0.63
C ALA A 23 16.89 -14.42 0.46
N LEU A 24 15.61 -14.76 0.61
CA LEU A 24 15.01 -15.99 0.10
C LEU A 24 13.73 -15.62 -0.65
N LEU A 25 13.85 -15.54 -1.97
CA LEU A 25 12.83 -15.97 -2.94
C LEU A 25 11.37 -15.53 -2.67
N PHE A 26 11.03 -14.31 -3.06
CA PHE A 26 9.67 -13.77 -3.16
C PHE A 26 8.86 -14.45 -4.29
N ASN A 27 8.63 -15.75 -4.20
CA ASN A 27 7.88 -16.50 -5.22
C ASN A 27 6.57 -17.15 -4.74
N THR A 28 6.14 -16.96 -3.50
CA THR A 28 4.94 -17.66 -3.00
C THR A 28 4.27 -16.92 -1.85
N LEU A 29 3.77 -15.71 -2.09
CA LEU A 29 2.84 -15.10 -1.14
C LEU A 29 1.91 -14.08 -1.78
N PHE A 30 1.08 -14.51 -2.73
CA PHE A 30 -0.15 -13.79 -3.06
C PHE A 30 -1.20 -14.78 -3.51
N LEU A 31 -1.69 -15.58 -2.55
CA LEU A 31 -2.84 -16.44 -2.76
C LEU A 31 -3.78 -16.35 -1.55
N LEU A 32 -4.24 -15.16 -1.20
CA LEU A 32 -5.39 -15.03 -0.31
C LEU A 32 -6.36 -13.95 -0.81
N ALA A 33 -6.83 -14.12 -2.04
CA ALA A 33 -8.01 -13.42 -2.55
C ALA A 33 -9.25 -14.34 -2.47
N SER A 34 -9.51 -14.92 -1.30
CA SER A 34 -10.75 -15.64 -1.02
C SER A 34 -11.10 -15.53 0.46
N ILE A 35 -11.46 -14.34 0.91
CA ILE A 35 -12.34 -14.17 2.06
C ILE A 35 -13.62 -13.54 1.51
N PRO A 36 -14.79 -14.18 1.65
CA PRO A 36 -16.04 -13.52 1.34
C PRO A 36 -16.30 -12.52 2.46
N VAL A 37 -15.84 -11.27 2.28
CA VAL A 37 -16.33 -10.17 3.10
C VAL A 37 -17.71 -9.85 2.56
N ALA A 38 -18.73 -10.45 3.18
CA ALA A 38 -20.10 -10.18 2.84
C ALA A 38 -20.40 -8.70 3.09
N MET A 39 -20.79 -8.02 1.99
CA MET A 39 -21.31 -6.66 1.87
C MET A 39 -20.30 -5.50 2.00
N ALA A 40 -19.69 -5.11 0.87
CA ALA A 40 -19.95 -3.81 0.20
C ALA A 40 -18.94 -3.52 -0.92
N ALA A 41 -18.89 -4.37 -1.95
CA ALA A 41 -18.58 -3.98 -3.32
C ALA A 41 -19.17 -5.07 -4.22
N SER A 42 -20.18 -4.74 -5.04
CA SER A 42 -20.79 -5.71 -5.97
C SER A 42 -19.85 -6.10 -7.11
N ASP A 43 -18.71 -5.43 -7.22
CA ASP A 43 -17.69 -5.62 -8.24
C ASP A 43 -16.34 -5.16 -7.66
N LEU A 44 -15.51 -6.10 -7.22
CA LEU A 44 -14.12 -5.84 -6.79
C LEU A 44 -13.20 -6.47 -7.84
N GLU A 45 -12.54 -5.61 -8.62
CA GLU A 45 -11.53 -6.01 -9.59
C GLU A 45 -10.14 -5.77 -8.99
N VAL A 46 -9.29 -6.80 -8.99
CA VAL A 46 -7.88 -6.69 -8.57
C VAL A 46 -6.99 -7.21 -9.67
N GLU A 47 -6.16 -6.33 -10.23
CA GLU A 47 -5.15 -6.65 -11.23
C GLU A 47 -3.76 -6.50 -10.59
N ALA A 48 -2.93 -7.53 -10.68
CA ALA A 48 -1.54 -7.48 -10.23
C ALA A 48 -0.63 -7.78 -11.42
N THR A 49 0.24 -6.84 -11.77
CA THR A 49 1.20 -6.99 -12.86
C THR A 49 2.62 -6.89 -12.33
N ARG A 50 3.50 -7.78 -12.80
CA ARG A 50 4.92 -7.71 -12.48
C ARG A 50 5.63 -6.83 -13.51
N ASN A 51 6.24 -5.75 -13.04
CA ASN A 51 7.06 -4.85 -13.84
C ASN A 51 8.50 -4.85 -13.30
N GLY A 52 9.32 -5.76 -13.84
CA GLY A 52 10.68 -6.02 -13.34
C GLY A 52 10.66 -6.49 -11.89
N GLU A 53 11.27 -5.70 -11.01
CA GLU A 53 11.35 -5.97 -9.57
C GLU A 53 10.12 -5.47 -8.79
N ARG A 54 9.17 -4.79 -9.45
CA ARG A 54 7.97 -4.23 -8.80
C ARG A 54 6.74 -5.05 -9.14
N ILE A 55 5.81 -5.08 -8.20
CA ILE A 55 4.44 -5.52 -8.45
C ILE A 55 3.57 -4.26 -8.44
N GLU A 56 2.90 -3.99 -9.55
CA GLU A 56 1.86 -2.98 -9.62
C GLU A 56 0.51 -3.65 -9.32
N VAL A 57 -0.20 -3.15 -8.32
CA VAL A 57 -1.52 -3.64 -7.93
C VAL A 57 -2.53 -2.53 -8.21
N ARG A 58 -3.57 -2.85 -8.97
CA ARG A 58 -4.73 -1.98 -9.20
C ARG A 58 -5.96 -2.66 -8.64
N ALA A 59 -6.63 -1.99 -7.69
CA ALA A 59 -7.89 -2.43 -7.13
C ALA A 59 -8.99 -1.43 -7.51
N ARG A 60 -10.13 -1.91 -8.00
CA ARG A 60 -11.33 -1.12 -8.28
C ARG A 60 -12.50 -1.75 -7.57
N ALA A 61 -13.29 -0.92 -6.89
CA ALA A 61 -14.48 -1.36 -6.19
C ALA A 61 -15.61 -0.36 -6.42
N THR A 62 -16.82 -0.86 -6.68
CA THR A 62 -18.03 -0.01 -6.69
C THR A 62 -18.72 -0.08 -5.34
N ILE A 63 -18.77 1.05 -4.62
CA ILE A 63 -19.32 1.16 -3.28
C ILE A 63 -20.51 2.13 -3.29
N GLN A 64 -21.64 1.71 -2.71
CA GLN A 64 -22.82 2.56 -2.53
C GLN A 64 -22.68 3.37 -1.23
N ALA A 65 -21.87 4.43 -1.26
CA ALA A 65 -21.64 5.31 -0.12
C ALA A 65 -21.28 6.74 -0.57
N PRO A 66 -21.46 7.76 0.29
CA PRO A 66 -20.98 9.10 0.01
C PRO A 66 -19.47 9.12 -0.25
N LEU A 67 -19.05 9.78 -1.32
CA LEU A 67 -17.66 9.82 -1.75
C LEU A 67 -16.70 10.38 -0.69
N ALA A 68 -17.14 11.41 0.04
CA ALA A 68 -16.39 11.97 1.16
C ALA A 68 -16.20 10.96 2.30
N LEU A 69 -17.19 10.10 2.57
CA LEU A 69 -17.06 9.06 3.59
C LEU A 69 -16.01 8.03 3.16
N VAL A 70 -16.09 7.54 1.91
CA VAL A 70 -15.11 6.60 1.36
C VAL A 70 -13.69 7.17 1.42
N TRP A 71 -13.52 8.42 0.98
CA TRP A 71 -12.22 9.10 1.01
C TRP A 71 -11.66 9.24 2.43
N ASN A 72 -12.49 9.69 3.37
CA ASN A 72 -12.09 9.84 4.77
C ASN A 72 -11.71 8.49 5.38
N THR A 73 -12.43 7.41 5.06
CA THR A 73 -12.08 6.07 5.54
C THR A 73 -10.74 5.60 4.96
N LEU A 74 -10.50 5.79 3.66
CA LEU A 74 -9.26 5.33 3.00
C LEU A 74 -8.01 6.12 3.44
N THR A 75 -8.18 7.39 3.82
CA THR A 75 -7.08 8.28 4.23
C THR A 75 -6.90 8.38 5.75
N ASP A 76 -7.78 7.75 6.53
CA ASP A 76 -7.62 7.60 7.97
C ASP A 76 -6.68 6.44 8.30
N TYR A 77 -5.40 6.67 8.04
CA TYR A 77 -4.36 5.67 8.24
C TYR A 77 -4.31 5.15 9.68
N GLU A 78 -4.52 6.00 10.67
CA GLU A 78 -4.41 5.64 12.09
C GLU A 78 -5.50 4.64 12.50
N ARG A 79 -6.69 4.72 11.89
CA ARG A 79 -7.81 3.81 12.14
C ARG A 79 -7.85 2.57 11.25
N LEU A 80 -6.97 2.44 10.25
CA LEU A 80 -6.88 1.22 9.42
C LEU A 80 -6.84 -0.09 10.22
N PRO A 81 -6.15 -0.21 11.37
CA PRO A 81 -6.12 -1.46 12.14
C PRO A 81 -7.49 -1.91 12.66
N GLU A 82 -8.47 -1.00 12.76
CA GLU A 82 -9.83 -1.33 13.21
C GLU A 82 -10.61 -2.16 12.18
N PHE A 83 -10.22 -2.10 10.90
CA PHE A 83 -10.97 -2.72 9.81
C PHE A 83 -10.14 -3.51 8.80
N ILE A 84 -8.81 -3.35 8.76
CA ILE A 84 -7.92 -4.14 7.90
C ILE A 84 -7.47 -5.41 8.65
N PRO A 85 -7.89 -6.61 8.22
CA PRO A 85 -7.50 -7.84 8.88
C PRO A 85 -5.98 -8.04 8.87
N GLY A 86 -5.43 -8.39 10.04
CA GLY A 86 -3.99 -8.66 10.20
C GLY A 86 -3.13 -7.41 10.41
N LEU A 87 -3.65 -6.21 10.17
CA LEU A 87 -2.94 -4.96 10.49
C LEU A 87 -3.04 -4.68 12.00
N LYS A 88 -1.91 -4.52 12.67
CA LYS A 88 -1.82 -4.28 14.12
C LYS A 88 -1.58 -2.82 14.47
N LYS A 89 -0.75 -2.13 13.69
CA LYS A 89 -0.40 -0.72 13.88
C LYS A 89 -0.39 -0.04 12.52
N SER A 90 -0.88 1.18 12.49
CA SER A 90 -0.72 2.09 11.36
C SER A 90 -0.59 3.48 11.91
N ARG A 91 0.49 4.19 11.55
CA ARG A 91 0.83 5.49 12.14
C ARG A 91 1.41 6.42 11.08
N VAL A 92 0.82 7.58 10.92
CA VAL A 92 1.34 8.66 10.07
C VAL A 92 2.61 9.22 10.72
N ILE A 93 3.70 9.23 9.96
CA ILE A 93 4.97 9.79 10.40
C ILE A 93 5.33 11.10 9.69
N SER A 94 4.75 11.36 8.51
CA SER A 94 4.96 12.60 7.77
C SER A 94 3.82 12.86 6.80
N ARG A 95 3.54 14.14 6.53
CA ARG A 95 2.67 14.61 5.45
C ARG A 95 3.36 15.75 4.72
N VAL A 96 3.58 15.59 3.42
CA VAL A 96 4.23 16.59 2.55
C VAL A 96 3.44 16.71 1.26
N GLY A 97 2.72 17.82 1.10
CA GLY A 97 1.85 18.04 -0.06
C GLY A 97 0.78 16.95 -0.16
N ALA A 98 0.73 16.27 -1.31
CA ALA A 98 -0.19 15.16 -1.56
C ALA A 98 0.34 13.80 -1.09
N THR A 99 1.51 13.75 -0.46
CA THR A 99 2.13 12.49 -0.02
C THR A 99 2.07 12.34 1.49
N THR A 100 1.58 11.18 1.95
CA THR A 100 1.56 10.78 3.35
C THR A 100 2.45 9.57 3.55
N THR A 101 3.36 9.64 4.51
CA THR A 101 4.22 8.51 4.90
C THR A 101 3.67 7.86 6.17
N VAL A 102 3.50 6.54 6.15
CA VAL A 102 2.84 5.76 7.20
C VAL A 102 3.71 4.58 7.58
N GLU A 103 3.94 4.36 8.87
CA GLU A 103 4.48 3.11 9.39
C GLU A 103 3.36 2.13 9.70
N GLN A 104 3.50 0.89 9.26
CA GLN A 104 2.53 -0.16 9.47
C GLN A 104 3.20 -1.43 9.96
N SER A 105 2.57 -2.08 10.93
CA SER A 105 2.97 -3.42 11.35
C SER A 105 1.76 -4.35 11.50
N GLY A 106 1.97 -5.64 11.26
CA GLY A 106 0.90 -6.61 11.20
C GLY A 106 1.37 -8.02 10.90
N GLU A 107 0.42 -8.87 10.50
CA GLU A 107 0.65 -10.25 10.11
C GLU A 107 -0.19 -10.59 8.87
N ALA A 108 0.47 -11.09 7.82
CA ALA A 108 -0.22 -11.77 6.73
C ALA A 108 -0.40 -13.25 7.09
N ARG A 109 -1.63 -13.72 7.05
CA ARG A 109 -1.96 -15.14 7.27
C ARG A 109 -2.21 -15.81 5.93
N PHE A 110 -1.50 -16.89 5.66
CA PHE A 110 -1.71 -17.73 4.49
C PHE A 110 -1.63 -19.21 4.87
N LEU A 111 -2.73 -19.94 4.66
CA LEU A 111 -2.93 -21.30 5.16
C LEU A 111 -2.63 -21.39 6.67
N PHE A 112 -1.62 -22.14 7.06
CA PHE A 112 -1.16 -22.30 8.46
C PHE A 112 0.01 -21.37 8.81
N MET A 113 0.47 -20.53 7.88
CA MET A 113 1.59 -19.63 8.10
C MET A 113 1.10 -18.23 8.50
N SER A 114 1.79 -17.63 9.47
CA SER A 114 1.67 -16.20 9.80
C SER A 114 3.01 -15.53 9.53
N ILE A 115 3.00 -14.48 8.71
CA ILE A 115 4.20 -13.76 8.27
C ILE A 115 4.12 -12.35 8.84
N PRO A 116 5.06 -11.93 9.71
CA PRO A 116 5.08 -10.57 10.23
C PRO A 116 5.36 -9.57 9.11
N ILE A 117 4.67 -8.45 9.17
CA ILE A 117 4.84 -7.31 8.27
C ILE A 117 5.25 -6.13 9.13
N ASP A 118 6.36 -5.48 8.77
CA ASP A 118 6.79 -4.21 9.32
C ASP A 118 7.30 -3.37 8.13
N VAL A 119 6.56 -2.33 7.77
CA VAL A 119 6.79 -1.55 6.55
C VAL A 119 6.55 -0.06 6.76
N THR A 120 7.25 0.76 5.98
CA THR A 120 6.93 2.18 5.80
C THR A 120 6.42 2.37 4.39
N VAL A 121 5.23 2.96 4.25
CA VAL A 121 4.53 3.16 2.99
C VAL A 121 4.45 4.66 2.71
N GLU A 122 4.72 5.05 1.48
CA GLU A 122 4.41 6.38 0.97
C GLU A 122 3.14 6.30 0.11
N SER A 123 2.13 7.07 0.47
CA SER A 123 0.85 7.12 -0.21
C SER A 123 0.68 8.49 -0.85
N THR A 124 0.46 8.53 -2.17
CA THR A 124 0.10 9.76 -2.89
C THR A 124 -1.42 9.84 -3.02
N GLU A 125 -1.99 10.85 -2.37
CA GLU A 125 -3.42 11.07 -2.25
C GLU A 125 -3.91 12.03 -3.33
N ARG A 126 -4.93 11.62 -4.08
CA ARG A 126 -5.69 12.50 -4.98
C ARG A 126 -7.16 12.45 -4.58
N PRO A 127 -7.66 13.46 -3.84
CA PRO A 127 -9.05 13.46 -3.43
C PRO A 127 -9.96 13.46 -4.65
N PRO A 128 -11.15 12.88 -4.54
CA PRO A 128 -12.13 12.92 -5.61
C PRO A 128 -12.63 14.35 -5.83
N ASN A 129 -12.80 14.73 -7.10
CA ASN A 129 -13.31 16.04 -7.53
C ASN A 129 -14.83 16.15 -7.40
#